data_AF-A0A849DGL8-F1
#
_entry.id   AF-A0A849DGL8-F1
#
_cell.length_a   1.000
_cell.length_b   1.000
_cell.length_c   1.000
_cell.angle_alpha   90.00
_cell.angle_beta   90.00
_cell.angle_gamma   90.00
#
_symmetry.space_group_name_H-M   'P 1'
#
loop_
_entity.id
_entity.type
_entity.pdbx_description
1 polymer ?
#
loop_
_entity_poly.entity_id
_entity_poly.type
_entity_poly.pdbx_seq_one_letter_code
_entity_poly.pdbx_strand_id
1 'polypeptide(L)'
;MVPALADEFFRLAHHDTTGRPLLHPRATSLGLAAALLGELLHTRKVFVQERQVYPLDRTPPDDALAHATLDQLIVQPRHTAVRIWLEFLSASG
;
A
#
# COMPACT_ATOMS: atom_id res chain seq x y z
N MET A 1 15.34 11.66 6.12
CA MET A 1 14.14 11.09 5.48
C MET A 1 14.20 9.59 5.72
N VAL A 2 13.24 9.02 6.44
CA VAL A 2 13.15 7.57 6.64
C VAL A 2 12.55 6.99 5.35
N PRO A 3 13.07 5.88 4.79
CA PRO A 3 12.53 5.32 3.56
C PRO A 3 11.07 4.87 3.74
N ALA A 4 10.33 4.85 2.64
CA ALA A 4 8.95 4.37 2.62
C ALA A 4 8.93 2.84 2.89
N LEU A 5 7.97 2.36 3.67
CA LEU A 5 7.92 0.98 4.19
C LEU A 5 7.66 -0.07 3.09
N ALA A 6 6.91 0.29 2.05
CA ALA A 6 6.71 -0.48 0.81
C ALA A 6 7.98 -0.55 -0.02
N ASP A 7 8.75 0.53 -0.10
CA ASP A 7 10.05 0.51 -0.77
C ASP A 7 11.04 -0.40 -0.04
N GLU A 8 11.05 -0.38 1.29
CA GLU A 8 11.88 -1.29 2.10
C GLU A 8 11.42 -2.75 1.94
N PHE A 9 10.12 -3.01 2.00
CA PHE A 9 9.59 -4.35 1.78
C PHE A 9 9.88 -4.86 0.36
N PHE A 10 9.74 -4.00 -0.66
CA PHE A 10 10.09 -4.34 -2.04
C PHE A 10 11.55 -4.78 -2.15
N ARG A 11 12.47 -4.00 -1.57
CA ARG A 11 13.91 -4.34 -1.54
C ARG A 11 14.18 -5.63 -0.77
N LEU A 12 13.48 -5.86 0.34
CA LEU A 12 13.70 -7.06 1.16
C LEU A 12 13.10 -8.33 0.51
N ALA A 13 12.01 -8.18 -0.25
CA ALA A 13 11.30 -9.27 -0.90
C ALA A 13 11.85 -9.63 -2.29
N HIS A 14 12.75 -8.83 -2.86
CA HIS A 14 13.32 -9.06 -4.18
C HIS A 14 14.85 -9.11 -4.15
N HIS A 15 15.42 -9.91 -5.05
CA HIS A 15 16.86 -9.98 -5.22
C HIS A 15 17.38 -8.66 -5.82
N ASP A 16 18.27 -7.96 -5.11
CA ASP A 16 18.76 -6.61 -5.48
C ASP A 16 19.33 -6.50 -6.90
N THR A 17 19.88 -7.58 -7.46
CA THR A 17 20.45 -7.59 -8.83
C THR A 17 19.56 -8.18 -9.91
N THR A 18 18.52 -8.96 -9.56
CA THR A 18 17.67 -9.62 -10.58
C THR A 18 16.20 -9.23 -10.52
N GLY A 19 15.77 -8.52 -9.48
CA GLY A 19 14.38 -8.14 -9.26
C GLY A 19 13.45 -9.33 -9.06
N ARG A 20 13.98 -10.55 -8.85
CA ARG A 20 13.15 -11.75 -8.66
C ARG A 20 12.60 -11.80 -7.24
N PRO A 21 11.30 -12.10 -7.06
CA PRO A 21 10.72 -12.25 -5.74
C PRO A 21 11.32 -13.48 -5.03
N LEU A 22 11.77 -13.28 -3.80
CA LEU A 22 12.31 -14.31 -2.90
C LEU A 22 11.20 -15.13 -2.23
N LEU A 23 9.96 -14.61 -2.26
CA LEU A 23 8.75 -15.26 -1.76
C LEU A 23 7.86 -15.72 -2.93
N HIS A 24 6.90 -16.58 -2.61
CA HIS A 24 5.85 -16.97 -3.57
C HIS A 24 5.14 -15.71 -4.12
N PRO A 25 4.88 -15.58 -5.43
CA PRO A 25 4.43 -14.32 -6.06
C PRO A 25 3.22 -13.66 -5.36
N ARG A 26 2.25 -14.48 -4.95
CA ARG A 26 1.07 -14.01 -4.19
C ARG A 26 1.40 -13.42 -2.82
N ALA A 27 2.40 -13.95 -2.12
CA ALA A 27 2.85 -13.42 -0.84
C ALA A 27 3.59 -12.09 -1.03
N THR A 28 4.36 -11.96 -2.11
CA THR A 28 5.05 -10.72 -2.48
C THR A 28 4.06 -9.59 -2.80
N SER A 29 3.07 -9.84 -3.67
CA SER A 29 2.10 -8.81 -4.05
C SER A 29 1.21 -8.38 -2.90
N LEU A 30 0.81 -9.33 -2.04
CA LEU A 30 0.05 -9.02 -0.82
C LEU A 30 0.90 -8.23 0.19
N GLY A 31 2.18 -8.57 0.33
CA GLY A 31 3.10 -7.85 1.20
C GLY A 31 3.34 -6.41 0.74
N LEU A 32 3.51 -6.18 -0.57
CA LEU A 32 3.61 -4.84 -1.15
C LEU A 32 2.34 -4.02 -0.93
N ALA A 33 1.18 -4.63 -1.16
CA ALA A 33 -0.12 -3.99 -0.88
C ALA A 33 -0.27 -3.59 0.59
N ALA A 34 0.13 -4.48 1.51
CA ALA A 34 0.09 -4.20 2.94
C ALA A 34 1.07 -3.09 3.35
N ALA A 35 2.26 -3.08 2.76
CA ALA A 35 3.27 -2.08 3.05
C ALA A 35 2.85 -0.68 2.54
N LEU A 36 2.24 -0.59 1.35
CA LEU A 36 1.70 0.65 0.81
C LEU A 36 0.57 1.22 1.68
N LEU A 37 -0.37 0.38 2.13
CA LEU A 37 -1.39 0.81 3.11
C LEU A 37 -0.75 1.22 4.45
N GLY A 38 0.30 0.52 4.87
CA GLY A 38 1.09 0.85 6.05
C GLY A 38 1.76 2.22 5.96
N GLU A 39 2.27 2.61 4.79
CA GLU A 39 2.82 3.94 4.56
C GLU A 39 1.78 5.04 4.67
N LEU A 40 0.60 4.84 4.07
CA LEU A 40 -0.50 5.81 4.18
C LEU A 40 -0.98 5.98 5.62
N LEU A 41 -0.94 4.91 6.43
CA LEU A 41 -1.19 4.97 7.86
C LEU A 41 -0.09 5.72 8.61
N HIS A 42 1.17 5.40 8.33
CA HIS A 42 2.34 6.01 8.96
C HIS A 42 2.41 7.53 8.69
N THR A 43 2.12 7.92 7.45
CA THR A 43 2.06 9.33 7.00
C THR A 43 0.75 10.03 7.33
N ARG A 44 -0.15 9.37 8.07
CA ARG A 44 -1.44 9.91 8.53
C ARG A 44 -2.36 10.38 7.39
N LYS A 45 -2.21 9.82 6.20
CA LYS A 45 -3.14 10.05 5.08
C LYS A 45 -4.43 9.29 5.26
N VAL A 46 -4.38 8.15 5.94
CA VAL A 46 -5.54 7.33 6.27
C VAL A 46 -5.51 6.91 7.73
N PHE A 47 -6.64 6.43 8.23
CA PHE A 47 -6.73 5.71 9.49
C PHE A 47 -7.50 4.40 9.30
N VAL A 48 -7.27 3.44 10.20
CA VAL A 48 -8.02 2.18 10.23
C VAL A 48 -8.86 2.12 11.50
N GLN A 49 -10.14 1.80 11.32
CA GLN A 49 -11.09 1.53 12.40
C GLN A 49 -11.96 0.34 12.00
N GLU A 50 -12.15 -0.62 12.91
CA GLU A 50 -13.03 -1.78 12.67
C GLU A 50 -12.73 -2.57 11.37
N ARG A 51 -11.45 -2.70 11.02
CA ARG A 51 -10.95 -3.33 9.78
C ARG A 51 -11.37 -2.59 8.49
N GLN A 52 -11.78 -1.34 8.63
CA GLN A 52 -12.05 -0.42 7.53
C GLN A 52 -10.95 0.66 7.49
N VAL A 53 -10.54 1.07 6.30
CA VAL A 53 -9.63 2.19 6.06
C VAL A 53 -10.41 3.40 5.57
N TYR A 54 -10.06 4.57 6.08
CA TYR A 54 -10.73 5.83 5.76
C TYR A 54 -9.70 6.93 5.51
N PRO A 55 -9.92 7.82 4.53
CA PRO A 55 -9.09 9.00 4.34
C PRO A 55 -9.12 9.90 5.58
N LEU A 56 -7.94 10.33 6.04
CA LEU A 56 -7.74 11.28 7.13
C LEU A 56 -7.29 12.65 6.60
N ASP A 57 -6.35 12.63 5.65
CA ASP A 57 -5.76 13.82 5.02
C ASP A 57 -5.68 13.57 3.51
N ARG A 58 -6.23 14.51 2.74
CA ARG A 58 -6.33 14.42 1.27
C ARG A 58 -5.19 15.11 0.54
N THR A 59 -4.22 15.67 1.26
CA THR A 59 -3.04 16.24 0.61
C THR A 59 -2.21 15.13 -0.03
N PRO A 60 -1.81 15.30 -1.31
CA PRO A 60 -1.18 14.23 -2.08
C PRO A 60 0.17 13.83 -1.49
N PRO A 61 0.44 12.51 -1.31
CA PRO A 61 1.78 11.99 -1.08
C PRO A 61 2.72 12.30 -2.26
N ASP A 62 4.02 12.40 -1.96
CA ASP A 62 5.06 12.58 -2.99
C ASP A 62 5.24 11.31 -3.85
N ASP A 63 5.02 10.13 -3.26
CA ASP A 63 5.05 8.87 -3.99
C ASP A 63 3.81 8.72 -4.89
N ALA A 64 4.04 8.45 -6.18
CA ALA A 64 2.98 8.40 -7.18
C ALA A 64 2.00 7.24 -6.96
N LEU A 65 2.47 6.10 -6.43
CA LEU A 65 1.62 4.95 -6.17
C LEU A 65 0.75 5.18 -4.92
N ALA A 66 1.32 5.74 -3.86
CA ALA A 66 0.60 6.17 -2.66
C ALA A 66 -0.44 7.26 -3.00
N HIS A 67 -0.08 8.21 -3.87
CA HIS A 67 -1.01 9.22 -4.38
C HIS A 67 -2.19 8.59 -5.12
N ALA A 68 -1.93 7.76 -6.14
CA ALA A 68 -2.99 7.10 -6.89
C ALA A 68 -3.91 6.26 -5.99
N THR A 69 -3.33 5.59 -4.99
CA THR A 69 -4.08 4.79 -4.02
C THR A 69 -4.96 5.65 -3.12
N LEU A 70 -4.45 6.79 -2.63
CA LEU A 70 -5.23 7.74 -1.83
C LEU A 70 -6.38 8.33 -2.65
N ASP A 71 -6.16 8.69 -3.91
CA ASP A 71 -7.20 9.18 -4.80
C ASP A 71 -8.32 8.16 -4.99
N GLN A 72 -7.96 6.88 -5.21
CA GLN A 72 -8.96 5.83 -5.31
C GLN A 72 -9.77 5.66 -4.03
N LEU A 73 -9.13 5.72 -2.85
CA LEU A 73 -9.80 5.68 -1.56
C LEU A 73 -10.81 6.84 -1.39
N ILE A 74 -10.45 8.03 -1.83
CA ILE A 74 -11.31 9.22 -1.76
C ILE A 74 -12.51 9.10 -2.71
N VAL A 75 -12.29 8.61 -3.92
CA VAL A 75 -13.33 8.48 -4.96
C VAL A 75 -14.24 7.27 -4.72
N GLN A 76 -13.80 6.26 -3.97
CA GLN A 76 -14.56 5.04 -3.69
C GLN A 76 -14.95 4.89 -2.20
N PRO A 77 -15.75 5.81 -1.62
CA PRO A 77 -16.04 5.84 -0.18
C PRO A 77 -16.84 4.63 0.33
N ARG A 78 -17.38 3.79 -0.56
CA ARG A 78 -18.09 2.56 -0.22
C ARG A 78 -17.17 1.35 -0.05
N HIS A 79 -15.95 1.41 -0.58
CA HIS A 79 -14.96 0.34 -0.48
C HIS A 79 -13.98 0.72 0.62
N THR A 80 -14.25 0.30 1.85
CA THR A 80 -13.43 0.68 3.00
C THR A 80 -12.81 -0.55 3.67
N ALA A 81 -13.22 -1.77 3.35
CA ALA A 81 -12.65 -2.95 4.01
C ALA A 81 -11.17 -3.13 3.64
N VAL A 82 -10.29 -3.23 4.64
CA VAL A 82 -8.84 -3.39 4.44
C VAL A 82 -8.53 -4.58 3.53
N ARG A 83 -9.25 -5.70 3.67
CA ARG A 83 -9.10 -6.88 2.80
C ARG A 83 -9.37 -6.58 1.32
N ILE A 84 -10.35 -5.74 1.01
CA ILE A 84 -10.71 -5.39 -0.37
C ILE A 84 -9.56 -4.57 -0.98
N TRP A 85 -8.99 -3.65 -0.21
CA TRP A 85 -7.83 -2.87 -0.65
C TRP A 85 -6.60 -3.74 -0.83
N LEU A 86 -6.33 -4.67 0.08
CA LEU A 86 -5.22 -5.61 -0.07
C LEU A 86 -5.37 -6.48 -1.32
N GLU A 87 -6.56 -7.02 -1.56
CA GLU A 87 -6.86 -7.82 -2.75
C GLU A 87 -6.68 -6.99 -4.03
N PHE A 88 -7.29 -5.80 -4.09
CA PHE A 88 -7.21 -4.89 -5.22
C PHE A 88 -5.76 -4.48 -5.56
N LEU A 89 -5.00 -4.04 -4.56
CA LEU A 89 -3.62 -3.59 -4.74
C LEU A 89 -2.70 -4.77 -5.11
N SER A 90 -2.92 -5.95 -4.53
CA SER A 90 -2.12 -7.15 -4.84
C SER A 90 -2.38 -7.75 -6.22
N ALA A 91 -3.53 -7.43 -6.83
CA ALA A 91 -3.91 -7.87 -8.17
C ALA A 91 -3.39 -6.94 -9.28
N SER A 92 -2.85 -5.78 -8.91
CA SER A 92 -2.40 -4.73 -9.83
C SER A 92 -0.88 -4.75 -10.08
N GLY A 93 -0.18 -5.77 -9.59
CA GLY A 93 1.28 -5.94 -9.68
C GLY A 93 1.75 -6.89 -10.77
#